data_AF-A0A416D861-F1
#
_entry.id   AF-A0A416D861-F1
#
_cell.length_a   1.000
_cell.length_b   1.000
_cell.length_c   1.000
_cell.angle_alpha   90.00
_cell.angle_beta   90.00
_cell.angle_gamma   90.00
#
_symmetry.space_group_name_H-M   'P 1'
#
loop_
_entity.id
_entity.type
_entity.pdbx_description
1 polymer ?
#
loop_
_entity_poly.entity_id
_entity_poly.type
_entity_poly.pdbx_seq_one_letter_code
_entity_poly.pdbx_strand_id
1 'polypeptide(L)'
;MPTDKPRFTITVDPALMQEIEDYRYNHRIKNQTQAVISLMQRGLQEIMETEFSQPQQPVEQYSADEQQLIDDYRSLNEQGQEYIRQTMYMAKQTHKKMPDLSDLEKQA
;
A
#
# COMPACT_ATOMS: atom_id res chain seq x y z
N MET A 1 34.55 -12.08 2.27
CA MET A 1 33.41 -12.07 1.33
C MET A 1 32.19 -11.57 2.08
N PRO A 2 31.52 -10.51 1.63
CA PRO A 2 30.29 -10.06 2.28
C PRO A 2 29.19 -11.06 1.93
N THR A 3 28.62 -11.72 2.93
CA THR A 3 27.45 -12.58 2.72
C THR A 3 26.25 -11.71 2.38
N ASP A 4 25.62 -11.98 1.23
CA ASP A 4 24.41 -11.32 0.68
C ASP A 4 23.18 -11.35 1.63
N LYS A 5 23.22 -12.17 2.68
CA LYS A 5 22.11 -12.35 3.62
C LYS A 5 22.34 -11.51 4.89
N PRO A 6 21.50 -10.49 5.16
CA PRO A 6 21.59 -9.74 6.41
C PRO A 6 21.35 -10.67 7.60
N ARG A 7 22.17 -10.51 8.65
CA ARG A 7 22.09 -11.30 9.88
C ARG A 7 21.63 -10.37 11.00
N PHE A 8 20.67 -10.82 11.79
CA PHE A 8 20.20 -10.11 12.96
C PHE A 8 20.05 -11.08 14.13
N THR A 9 20.25 -10.57 15.35
CA THR A 9 20.13 -11.32 16.60
C THR A 9 19.04 -10.68 17.45
N ILE A 10 18.16 -11.49 18.02
CA ILE A 10 17.08 -11.04 18.90
C ILE A 10 17.11 -11.81 20.21
N THR A 11 16.69 -11.16 21.28
CA THR A 11 16.43 -11.80 22.58
C THR A 11 14.93 -11.95 22.74
N VAL A 12 14.48 -13.13 23.13
CA VAL A 12 13.06 -13.45 23.32
C VAL A 12 12.84 -14.10 24.68
N ASP A 13 11.62 -13.97 25.19
CA ASP A 13 11.22 -14.61 26.44
C ASP A 13 11.14 -16.15 26.28
N PRO A 14 11.38 -16.92 27.36
CA PRO A 14 11.32 -18.38 27.31
C PRO A 14 9.98 -18.94 26.81
N ALA A 15 8.86 -18.28 27.16
CA ALA A 15 7.53 -18.67 26.72
C ALA A 15 7.38 -18.55 25.20
N LEU A 16 7.83 -17.43 24.62
CA LEU A 16 7.78 -17.20 23.18
C LEU A 16 8.70 -18.18 22.42
N MET A 17 9.86 -18.49 23.00
CA MET A 17 10.76 -19.50 22.44
C MET A 17 10.07 -20.87 22.34
N GLN A 18 9.32 -21.26 23.37
CA GLN A 18 8.55 -22.51 23.36
C GLN A 18 7.48 -22.52 22.26
N GLU A 19 6.73 -21.43 22.09
CA GLU A 19 5.73 -21.31 21.03
C GLU A 19 6.35 -21.46 19.62
N ILE A 20 7.54 -20.89 19.41
CA ILE A 20 8.28 -21.06 18.15
C ILE A 20 8.66 -22.52 17.92
N GLU A 21 9.05 -23.24 18.97
CA GLU A 21 9.36 -24.67 18.88
C GLU A 21 8.12 -25.50 18.57
N ASP A 22 7.00 -25.23 19.25
CA ASP A 22 5.73 -25.92 19.01
C ASP A 22 5.25 -25.68 17.57
N TYR A 23 5.36 -24.44 17.08
CA TYR A 23 5.07 -24.11 15.69
C TYR A 23 5.95 -24.90 14.71
N ARG A 24 7.25 -24.99 14.99
CA ARG A 24 8.22 -25.77 14.20
C ARG A 24 7.81 -27.25 14.12
N TYR A 25 7.44 -27.86 15.24
CA TYR A 25 7.03 -29.27 15.30
C TYR A 25 5.73 -29.50 14.52
N ASN A 26 4.71 -28.67 14.74
CA ASN A 26 3.40 -28.79 14.09
C ASN A 26 3.50 -28.63 12.56
N HIS A 27 4.36 -27.73 12.08
CA HIS A 27 4.55 -27.47 10.65
C HIS A 27 5.71 -28.28 10.03
N ARG A 28 6.31 -29.21 10.77
CA ARG A 28 7.44 -30.08 10.33
C ARG A 28 8.62 -29.29 9.74
N ILE A 29 8.92 -28.14 10.34
CA ILE A 29 10.00 -27.26 9.89
C ILE A 29 11.34 -27.75 10.46
N LYS A 30 12.40 -27.74 9.64
CA LYS A 30 13.67 -28.37 10.01
C LYS A 30 14.48 -27.61 11.05
N ASN A 31 14.45 -26.27 11.02
CA ASN A 31 15.26 -25.44 11.92
C ASN A 31 14.47 -24.26 12.49
N GLN A 32 14.92 -23.75 13.64
CA GLN A 32 14.26 -22.63 14.32
C GLN A 32 14.26 -21.37 13.46
N THR A 33 15.37 -21.10 12.74
CA THR A 33 15.46 -19.94 11.86
C THR A 33 14.35 -19.92 10.79
N GLN A 34 14.05 -21.06 10.16
CA GLN A 34 12.96 -21.18 9.19
C GLN A 34 11.59 -21.01 9.85
N ALA A 35 11.41 -21.51 11.06
CA ALA A 35 10.15 -21.33 11.80
C ALA A 35 9.90 -19.84 12.10
N VAL A 36 10.93 -19.14 12.61
CA VAL A 36 10.88 -17.70 12.86
C VAL A 36 10.63 -16.90 11.59
N ILE A 37 11.34 -17.22 10.49
CA ILE A 37 11.11 -16.57 9.20
C ILE A 37 9.67 -16.78 8.71
N SER A 38 9.15 -18.01 8.81
CA SER A 38 7.78 -18.32 8.37
C SER A 38 6.73 -17.57 9.20
N LEU A 39 6.93 -17.49 10.51
CA LEU A 39 6.06 -16.72 11.42
C LEU A 39 6.10 -15.23 11.09
N MET A 40 7.29 -14.66 10.86
CA MET A 40 7.42 -13.26 10.47
C MET A 40 6.79 -12.98 9.10
N GLN A 41 6.98 -13.86 8.12
CA GLN A 41 6.34 -13.72 6.80
C GLN A 41 4.82 -13.74 6.91
N ARG A 42 4.28 -14.66 7.69
CA ARG A 42 2.84 -14.73 7.94
C ARG A 42 2.33 -13.51 8.70
N GLY A 43 3.03 -13.06 9.74
CA GLY A 43 2.67 -11.85 10.48
C GLY A 43 2.74 -10.60 9.60
N LEU A 44 3.76 -10.47 8.75
CA LEU A 44 3.83 -9.39 7.77
C LEU A 44 2.70 -9.48 6.75
N GLN A 45 2.34 -10.67 6.28
CA GLN A 45 1.22 -10.83 5.37
C GLN A 45 -0.12 -10.47 6.03
N GLU A 46 -0.37 -10.92 7.26
CA GLU A 46 -1.60 -10.60 8.02
C GLU A 46 -1.66 -9.10 8.37
N ILE A 47 -0.55 -8.49 8.79
CA ILE A 47 -0.47 -7.04 9.04
C ILE A 47 -0.63 -6.28 7.74
N MET A 48 -0.01 -6.72 6.64
CA MET A 48 -0.19 -6.06 5.35
C MET A 48 -1.64 -6.19 4.87
N GLU A 49 -2.27 -7.36 5.02
CA GLU A 49 -3.67 -7.56 4.68
C GLU A 49 -4.59 -6.73 5.59
N THR A 50 -4.24 -6.50 6.85
CA THR A 50 -5.06 -5.72 7.80
C THR A 50 -4.84 -4.21 7.67
N GLU A 51 -3.59 -3.77 7.57
CA GLU A 51 -3.18 -2.35 7.47
C GLU A 51 -3.34 -1.81 6.04
N PHE A 52 -3.15 -2.64 4.99
CA PHE A 52 -3.54 -2.32 3.60
C PHE A 52 -4.95 -2.81 3.26
N SER A 53 -5.74 -3.22 4.26
CA SER A 53 -7.22 -3.13 4.23
C SER A 53 -7.75 -1.83 4.85
N GLN A 54 -6.90 -0.87 5.24
CA GLN A 54 -7.23 0.49 4.78
C GLN A 54 -7.42 0.33 3.28
N PRO A 55 -8.56 0.72 2.68
CA PRO A 55 -8.67 0.61 1.24
C PRO A 55 -7.37 1.18 0.71
N GLN A 56 -6.55 0.36 0.03
CA GLN A 56 -5.74 0.90 -1.04
C GLN A 56 -6.74 1.83 -1.70
N GLN A 57 -6.56 3.16 -1.55
CA GLN A 57 -7.50 4.11 -2.13
C GLN A 57 -7.78 3.50 -3.48
N PRO A 58 -9.06 3.13 -3.76
CA PRO A 58 -9.39 2.25 -4.87
C PRO A 58 -8.50 2.77 -5.95
N VAL A 59 -7.57 1.94 -6.46
CA VAL A 59 -6.73 2.38 -7.57
C VAL A 59 -7.78 2.69 -8.60
N GLU A 60 -8.21 3.95 -8.64
CA GLU A 60 -9.32 4.42 -9.44
C GLU A 60 -8.76 4.05 -10.78
N GLN A 61 -9.35 3.00 -11.35
CA GLN A 61 -8.94 2.57 -12.66
C GLN A 61 -9.33 3.76 -13.50
N TYR A 62 -8.35 4.64 -13.71
CA TYR A 62 -8.49 5.84 -14.49
C TYR A 62 -9.12 5.36 -15.79
N SER A 63 -10.19 6.01 -16.19
CA SER A 63 -10.78 5.75 -17.50
C SER A 63 -9.68 5.87 -18.55
N ALA A 64 -9.86 5.22 -19.71
CA ALA A 64 -8.84 5.25 -20.76
C ALA A 64 -8.41 6.69 -21.12
N ASP A 65 -9.34 7.64 -21.01
CA ASP A 65 -9.08 9.07 -21.21
C ASP A 65 -8.19 9.68 -20.11
N GLU A 66 -8.46 9.39 -18.85
CA GLU A 66 -7.65 9.86 -17.71
C GLU A 66 -6.24 9.27 -17.72
N GLN A 67 -6.10 8.00 -18.13
CA GLN A 67 -4.77 7.37 -18.29
C GLN A 67 -3.96 8.08 -19.38
N GLN A 68 -4.59 8.32 -20.54
CA GLN A 68 -3.94 9.00 -21.65
C GLN A 68 -3.49 10.42 -21.24
N LEU A 69 -4.33 11.16 -20.51
CA LEU A 69 -3.97 12.50 -20.02
C LEU A 69 -2.77 12.47 -19.07
N ILE A 70 -2.64 11.43 -18.24
CA ILE A 70 -1.49 11.25 -17.34
C ILE A 70 -0.22 10.91 -18.13
N ASP A 71 -0.30 10.00 -19.10
CA ASP A 71 0.84 9.62 -19.94
C ASP A 71 1.33 10.80 -20.79
N ASP A 72 0.40 11.52 -21.42
CA ASP A 72 0.70 12.74 -22.17
C ASP A 72 1.38 13.76 -21.26
N TYR A 73 0.80 14.06 -20.08
CA TYR A 73 1.39 15.00 -19.12
C TYR A 73 2.82 14.63 -18.68
N ARG A 74 3.11 13.34 -18.48
CA ARG A 74 4.45 12.85 -18.11
C ARG A 74 5.48 12.99 -19.23
N SER A 75 5.04 13.01 -20.48
CA SER A 75 5.90 13.21 -21.64
C SER A 75 6.31 14.67 -21.85
N LEU A 76 5.61 15.63 -21.24
CA LEU A 76 5.92 17.06 -21.34
C LEU A 76 7.12 17.44 -20.46
N ASN A 77 7.84 18.49 -20.89
CA ASN A 77 8.88 19.14 -20.09
C ASN A 77 8.28 20.00 -18.96
N GLU A 78 9.13 20.50 -18.05
CA GLU A 78 8.70 21.24 -16.86
C GLU A 78 7.84 22.48 -17.18
N GLN A 79 8.17 23.21 -18.24
CA GLN A 79 7.40 24.38 -18.70
C GLN A 79 6.01 23.97 -19.22
N GLY A 80 5.93 22.89 -20.00
CA GLY A 80 4.68 22.36 -20.53
C GLY A 80 3.78 21.79 -19.43
N GLN A 81 4.36 21.11 -18.44
CA GLN A 81 3.65 20.63 -17.27
C GLN A 81 3.02 21.79 -16.47
N GLU A 82 3.76 22.88 -16.27
CA GLU A 82 3.27 24.04 -15.53
C GLU A 82 2.13 24.75 -16.28
N TYR A 83 2.21 24.84 -17.61
CA TYR A 83 1.12 25.37 -18.43
C TYR A 83 -0.19 24.57 -18.29
N ILE A 84 -0.09 23.23 -18.28
CA ILE A 84 -1.26 22.36 -18.07
C ILE A 84 -1.83 22.54 -16.67
N ARG A 85 -0.98 22.66 -15.63
CA ARG A 85 -1.44 22.93 -14.25
C ARG A 85 -2.22 24.24 -14.15
N GLN A 86 -1.71 25.31 -14.75
CA GLN A 86 -2.38 26.61 -14.75
C GLN A 86 -3.72 26.54 -15.47
N THR A 87 -3.75 25.90 -16.64
CA THR A 87 -4.98 25.75 -17.42
C THR A 87 -6.02 24.92 -16.66
N MET A 88 -5.59 23.81 -16.05
CA MET A 88 -6.43 22.95 -15.21
C MET A 88 -6.97 23.70 -13.99
N TYR A 89 -6.14 24.54 -13.35
CA TYR A 89 -6.56 25.38 -12.23
C TYR A 89 -7.68 26.33 -12.63
N MET A 90 -7.55 27.02 -13.77
CA MET A 90 -8.58 27.91 -14.29
C MET A 90 -9.86 27.14 -14.61
N ALA A 91 -9.76 26.00 -15.32
CA ALA A 91 -10.91 25.18 -15.67
C ALA A 91 -11.67 24.66 -14.44
N LYS A 92 -10.96 24.28 -13.37
CA LYS A 92 -11.57 23.84 -12.10
C LYS A 92 -12.38 24.94 -11.42
N GLN A 93 -12.00 26.20 -11.58
CA GLN A 93 -12.74 27.34 -11.02
C GLN A 93 -13.98 27.69 -11.84
N THR A 94 -13.91 27.59 -13.17
CA THR A 94 -15.00 27.99 -14.05
C THR A 94 -16.05 26.88 -14.29
N HIS A 95 -15.65 25.60 -14.18
CA HIS A 95 -16.48 24.45 -14.53
C HIS A 95 -16.64 23.42 -13.39
N LYS A 96 -16.52 23.85 -12.13
CA LYS A 96 -16.73 22.96 -10.98
C LYS A 96 -18.15 22.39 -11.02
N LYS A 97 -18.30 21.05 -11.01
CA LYS A 97 -19.62 20.40 -10.82
C LYS A 97 -20.22 20.95 -9.51
N MET A 98 -21.45 21.48 -9.57
CA MET A 98 -22.17 21.88 -8.36
C MET A 98 -22.30 20.66 -7.44
N PRO A 99 -22.23 20.84 -6.10
CA PRO A 99 -22.55 19.76 -5.18
C PRO A 99 -23.98 19.29 -5.46
N ASP A 100 -24.13 17.99 -5.69
CA ASP A 100 -25.41 17.34 -5.93
C ASP A 100 -26.29 17.53 -4.67
N LEU A 101 -27.43 18.22 -4.82
CA LEU A 101 -28.32 18.56 -3.70
C LEU A 101 -29.02 17.34 -3.08
N SER A 102 -28.76 16.13 -3.57
CA SER A 102 -29.41 14.89 -3.12
C SER A 102 -29.03 14.43 -1.69
N ASP A 103 -27.99 14.99 -1.08
CA ASP A 103 -27.59 14.62 0.29
C ASP A 103 -28.33 15.41 1.39
N LEU A 104 -29.09 16.47 1.06
CA LEU A 104 -29.77 17.29 2.06
C LEU A 104 -31.13 16.73 2.52
N GLU A 105 -31.75 15.84 1.74
CA GLU A 105 -33.06 15.22 2.08
C GLU A 105 -32.96 14.09 3.11
N LYS A 106 -31.76 13.63 3.50
CA LYS A 106 -31.60 12.57 4.50
C LYS A 106 -31.52 13.05 5.95
N GLN A 107 -31.70 14.35 6.21
CA GLN A 107 -31.68 14.92 7.56
C GLN A 107 -32.94 15.71 7.96
N ALA A 108 -34.07 15.53 7.26
CA ALA A 108 -35.37 16.09 7.66
C ALA A 108 -36.36 15.00 8.11
#